data_AF-A0A8I1JLP5-F1
#
_entry.id   AF-A0A8I1JLP5-F1
#
_cell.length_a   1.000
_cell.length_b   1.000
_cell.length_c   1.000
_cell.angle_alpha   90.00
_cell.angle_beta   90.00
_cell.angle_gamma   90.00
#
_symmetry.space_group_name_H-M   'P 1'
#
loop_
_entity.id
_entity.type
_entity.pdbx_description
1 polymer ?
#
loop_
_entity_poly.entity_id
_entity_poly.type
_entity_poly.pdbx_seq_one_letter_code
_entity_poly.pdbx_strand_id
1 'polypeptide(L)'
;MQLSIRDASRFVIGAGLMRERAIEASGNPAISFENVAQAALREGPDGQKVRQTIDTLAEHESAWLRSTPPHTLRTDRIMQSRTAEANAFTAIHCAVISAIAFEVATPTEKPHAESGLRQSLTRAIDAIDHTPGSRADREGLLGSLRDQVVSAASDGDFMKQALRQSEQAYLAAELDKTFARYTKPSLSRSEDLNDNSM
;
A
#
# COMPACT_ATOMS: atom_id res chain seq x y z
N MET A 1 -18.12 2.67 -30.13
CA MET A 1 -16.99 1.73 -30.03
C MET A 1 -16.76 1.47 -28.54
N GLN A 2 -17.19 0.31 -28.00
CA GLN A 2 -16.88 -0.07 -26.62
C GLN A 2 -15.44 -0.57 -26.59
N LEU A 3 -14.52 0.23 -26.05
CA LEU A 3 -13.15 -0.22 -25.79
C LEU A 3 -13.20 -1.24 -24.67
N SER A 4 -12.58 -2.41 -24.85
CA SER A 4 -12.32 -3.30 -23.72
C SER A 4 -11.46 -2.54 -22.70
N ILE A 5 -11.56 -2.86 -21.40
CA ILE A 5 -10.72 -2.25 -20.35
C ILE A 5 -9.23 -2.33 -20.72
N ARG A 6 -8.84 -3.39 -21.44
CA ARG A 6 -7.49 -3.58 -21.97
C ARG A 6 -7.16 -2.55 -23.04
N ASP A 7 -8.03 -2.31 -24.01
CA ASP A 7 -7.77 -1.35 -25.09
C ASP A 7 -7.80 0.10 -24.60
N ALA A 8 -8.69 0.41 -23.65
CA ALA A 8 -8.70 1.71 -22.98
C ALA A 8 -7.40 1.96 -22.19
N SER A 9 -6.93 0.97 -21.43
CA SER A 9 -5.66 1.07 -20.69
C SER A 9 -4.46 1.27 -21.63
N ARG A 10 -4.41 0.53 -22.75
CA ARG A 10 -3.34 0.67 -23.75
C ARG A 10 -3.33 2.06 -24.37
N PHE A 11 -4.51 2.55 -24.75
CA PHE A 11 -4.65 3.88 -25.30
C PHE A 11 -4.17 4.96 -24.32
N VAL A 12 -4.56 4.88 -23.04
CA VAL A 12 -4.15 5.85 -22.01
C VAL A 12 -2.62 5.85 -21.81
N ILE A 13 -1.99 4.67 -21.72
CA ILE A 13 -0.53 4.56 -21.58
C ILE A 13 0.17 5.14 -22.81
N GLY A 14 -0.22 4.73 -24.01
CA GLY A 14 0.41 5.19 -25.24
C GLY A 14 0.21 6.69 -25.50
N ALA A 15 -0.99 7.23 -25.22
CA ALA A 15 -1.29 8.65 -25.37
C ALA A 15 -0.58 9.51 -24.31
N GLY A 16 -0.40 8.99 -23.09
CA GLY A 16 0.42 9.62 -22.05
C GLY A 16 1.89 9.76 -22.49
N LEU A 17 2.50 8.67 -22.98
CA LEU A 17 3.87 8.68 -23.48
C LEU A 17 4.04 9.56 -24.72
N MET A 18 3.06 9.56 -25.62
CA MET A 18 3.07 10.44 -26.78
C MET A 18 3.01 11.92 -26.38
N ARG A 19 2.22 12.25 -25.35
CA ARG A 19 2.16 13.60 -24.79
C ARG A 19 3.51 14.02 -24.23
N GLU A 20 4.15 13.19 -23.41
CA GLU A 20 5.48 13.49 -22.84
C GLU A 20 6.51 13.77 -23.94
N ARG A 21 6.60 12.89 -24.94
CA ARG A 21 7.50 13.09 -26.09
C ARG A 21 7.16 14.33 -26.92
N ALA A 22 5.88 14.66 -27.06
CA ALA A 22 5.45 15.87 -27.75
C ALA A 22 5.82 17.14 -26.98
N ILE A 23 5.71 17.13 -25.64
CA ILE A 23 6.17 18.22 -24.77
C ILE A 23 7.68 18.39 -24.90
N GLU A 24 8.45 17.29 -24.83
CA GLU A 24 9.91 17.31 -24.98
C GLU A 24 10.35 17.84 -26.35
N ALA A 25 9.70 17.40 -27.43
CA ALA A 25 10.05 17.82 -28.79
C ALA A 25 9.63 19.25 -29.12
N SER A 26 8.53 19.74 -28.55
CA SER A 26 7.98 21.07 -28.84
C SER A 26 8.38 22.15 -27.82
N GLY A 27 8.89 21.75 -26.64
CA GLY A 27 9.11 22.65 -25.51
C GLY A 27 7.84 23.26 -24.92
N ASN A 28 6.65 22.81 -25.35
CA ASN A 28 5.37 23.38 -24.93
C ASN A 28 4.69 22.49 -23.87
N PRO A 29 4.71 22.87 -22.58
CA PRO A 29 4.10 22.09 -21.51
C PRO A 29 2.55 22.10 -21.55
N ALA A 30 1.93 22.96 -22.35
CA ALA A 30 0.48 23.09 -22.45
C ALA A 30 -0.18 21.99 -23.31
N ILE A 31 0.60 21.08 -23.91
CA ILE A 31 0.03 19.93 -24.61
C ILE A 31 -0.66 19.03 -23.58
N SER A 32 -2.00 19.04 -23.61
CA SER A 32 -2.83 18.22 -22.73
C SER A 32 -3.02 16.81 -23.30
N PHE A 33 -3.49 15.91 -22.46
CA PHE A 33 -3.91 14.57 -22.90
C PHE A 33 -5.04 14.63 -23.91
N GLU A 34 -5.99 15.56 -23.74
CA GLU A 34 -7.12 15.77 -24.66
C GLU A 34 -6.66 16.19 -26.06
N ASN A 35 -5.57 16.96 -26.17
CA ASN A 35 -5.02 17.33 -27.47
C ASN A 35 -4.54 16.09 -28.25
N VAL A 36 -3.88 15.16 -27.56
CA VAL A 36 -3.41 13.89 -28.15
C VAL A 36 -4.60 12.97 -28.47
N ALA A 37 -5.58 12.90 -27.57
CA ALA A 37 -6.79 12.11 -27.80
C ALA A 37 -7.61 12.64 -28.99
N GLN A 38 -7.78 13.95 -29.11
CA GLN A 38 -8.43 14.57 -30.26
C GLN A 38 -7.65 14.35 -31.56
N ALA A 39 -6.32 14.44 -31.53
CA ALA A 39 -5.48 14.13 -32.69
C ALA A 39 -5.64 12.66 -33.13
N ALA A 40 -5.75 11.74 -32.17
CA ALA A 40 -6.00 10.33 -32.43
C ALA A 40 -7.42 10.04 -32.95
N LEU A 41 -8.39 10.92 -32.69
CA LEU A 41 -9.77 10.81 -33.21
C LEU A 41 -9.95 11.42 -34.60
N ARG A 42 -8.97 12.17 -35.12
CA ARG A 42 -9.06 12.75 -36.47
C ARG A 42 -9.19 11.65 -37.53
N GLU A 43 -10.07 11.90 -38.49
CA GLU A 43 -10.22 11.07 -39.68
C GLU A 43 -9.12 11.43 -40.71
N GLY A 44 -8.59 10.42 -41.39
CA GLY A 44 -7.51 10.59 -42.36
C GLY A 44 -6.14 10.05 -41.92
N PRO A 45 -5.11 10.19 -42.78
CA PRO A 45 -3.81 9.54 -42.62
C PRO A 45 -3.05 10.02 -41.38
N ASP A 46 -3.21 11.29 -40.99
CA ASP A 46 -2.52 11.85 -39.83
C ASP A 46 -3.07 11.29 -38.51
N GLY A 47 -4.39 11.21 -38.37
CA GLY A 47 -5.01 10.56 -37.20
C GLY A 47 -4.69 9.07 -37.12
N GLN A 48 -4.54 8.40 -38.27
CA GLN A 48 -4.12 7.00 -38.32
C GLN A 48 -2.67 6.81 -37.85
N LYS A 49 -1.75 7.69 -38.26
CA LYS A 49 -0.36 7.68 -37.77
C LYS A 49 -0.27 7.92 -36.27
N VAL A 50 -1.08 8.84 -35.75
CA VAL A 50 -1.16 9.10 -34.30
C VAL A 50 -1.64 7.86 -33.55
N ARG A 51 -2.71 7.20 -34.01
CA ARG A 51 -3.21 5.94 -33.42
C ARG A 51 -2.14 4.83 -33.43
N GLN A 52 -1.49 4.61 -34.57
CA GLN A 52 -0.42 3.62 -34.68
C GLN A 52 0.77 3.93 -33.75
N THR A 53 1.12 5.20 -33.60
CA THR A 53 2.19 5.62 -32.69
C THR A 53 1.83 5.35 -31.23
N ILE A 54 0.58 5.67 -30.84
CA ILE A 54 0.04 5.36 -29.51
C ILE A 54 0.11 3.86 -29.24
N ASP A 55 -0.34 3.02 -30.19
CA ASP A 55 -0.32 1.57 -30.04
C ASP A 55 1.11 1.02 -29.90
N THR A 56 2.05 1.57 -30.68
CA THR A 56 3.46 1.14 -30.65
C THR A 56 4.13 1.51 -29.33
N LEU A 57 3.86 2.72 -28.82
CA LEU A 57 4.35 3.17 -27.51
C LEU A 57 3.76 2.35 -26.38
N ALA A 58 2.45 2.04 -26.45
CA ALA A 58 1.78 1.21 -25.47
C ALA A 58 2.30 -0.24 -25.47
N GLU A 59 2.62 -0.80 -26.63
CA GLU A 59 3.24 -2.13 -26.74
C GLU A 59 4.63 -2.15 -26.11
N HIS A 60 5.47 -1.16 -26.41
CA HIS A 60 6.81 -1.04 -25.86
C HIS A 60 6.79 -0.92 -24.34
N GLU A 61 5.91 -0.07 -23.79
CA GLU A 61 5.78 0.11 -22.35
C GLU A 61 5.20 -1.13 -21.67
N SER A 62 4.22 -1.78 -22.28
CA SER A 62 3.67 -3.06 -21.80
C SER A 62 4.75 -4.15 -21.79
N ALA A 63 5.60 -4.21 -22.80
CA ALA A 63 6.73 -5.13 -22.84
C ALA A 63 7.79 -4.79 -21.78
N TRP A 64 8.06 -3.50 -21.56
CA TRP A 64 8.94 -3.04 -20.49
C TRP A 64 8.39 -3.44 -19.11
N LEU A 65 7.11 -3.18 -18.81
CA LEU A 65 6.49 -3.58 -17.54
C LEU A 65 6.50 -5.10 -17.29
N ARG A 66 6.41 -5.91 -18.35
CA ARG A 66 6.48 -7.39 -18.25
C ARG A 66 7.90 -7.92 -18.06
N SER A 67 8.89 -7.25 -18.63
CA SER A 67 10.30 -7.69 -18.63
C SER A 67 11.12 -7.04 -17.52
N THR A 68 10.63 -5.95 -16.94
CA THR A 68 11.28 -5.20 -15.87
C THR A 68 11.03 -5.91 -14.54
N PRO A 69 12.08 -6.42 -13.88
CA PRO A 69 11.91 -7.09 -12.61
C PRO A 69 11.26 -6.15 -11.58
N PRO A 70 10.30 -6.62 -10.76
CA PRO A 70 9.57 -5.77 -9.82
C PRO A 70 10.47 -4.99 -8.85
N HIS A 71 11.69 -5.48 -8.59
CA HIS A 71 12.67 -4.83 -7.72
C HIS A 71 13.30 -3.55 -8.34
N THR A 72 13.24 -3.38 -9.65
CA THR A 72 13.80 -2.22 -10.37
C THR A 72 12.79 -1.07 -10.53
N LEU A 73 11.50 -1.33 -10.30
CA LEU A 73 10.48 -0.29 -10.28
C LEU A 73 10.65 0.59 -9.03
N ARG A 74 10.71 1.91 -9.21
CA ARG A 74 10.95 2.91 -8.14
C ARG A 74 9.88 3.99 -8.08
N THR A 75 8.63 3.67 -8.40
CA THR A 75 7.54 4.62 -8.24
C THR A 75 7.24 4.87 -6.76
N ASP A 76 6.73 6.04 -6.40
CA ASP A 76 6.44 6.40 -5.01
C ASP A 76 5.53 5.37 -4.33
N ARG A 77 4.53 4.87 -5.05
CA ARG A 77 3.62 3.83 -4.55
C ARG A 77 4.35 2.52 -4.23
N ILE A 78 5.30 2.11 -5.07
CA ILE A 78 6.10 0.89 -4.85
C ILE A 78 7.06 1.11 -3.69
N MET A 79 7.66 2.30 -3.56
CA MET A 79 8.53 2.64 -2.45
C MET A 79 7.76 2.68 -1.12
N GLN A 80 6.57 3.28 -1.08
CA GLN A 80 5.68 3.25 0.09
C GLN A 80 5.34 1.81 0.51
N SER A 81 5.04 0.95 -0.48
CA SER A 81 4.78 -0.47 -0.23
C SER A 81 5.98 -1.19 0.38
N ARG A 82 7.18 -0.96 -0.16
CA ARG A 82 8.42 -1.56 0.37
C ARG A 82 8.76 -1.05 1.76
N THR A 83 8.53 0.24 2.02
CA THR A 83 8.75 0.83 3.35
C THR A 83 7.80 0.21 4.36
N ALA A 84 6.52 0.04 4.03
CA ALA A 84 5.56 -0.61 4.91
C ALA A 84 5.93 -2.08 5.19
N GLU A 85 6.35 -2.82 4.16
CA GLU A 85 6.83 -4.21 4.31
C GLU A 85 8.08 -4.29 5.21
N ALA A 86 9.08 -3.43 4.97
CA ALA A 86 10.28 -3.37 5.81
C ALA A 86 9.96 -3.00 7.26
N ASN A 87 9.00 -2.10 7.48
CA ASN A 87 8.53 -1.74 8.81
C ASN A 87 7.86 -2.93 9.51
N ALA A 88 7.03 -3.71 8.80
CA ALA A 88 6.42 -4.90 9.36
C ALA A 88 7.46 -5.95 9.75
N PHE A 89 8.43 -6.25 8.88
CA PHE A 89 9.53 -7.15 9.23
C PHE A 89 10.33 -6.64 10.44
N THR A 90 10.66 -5.35 10.47
CA THR A 90 11.40 -4.76 11.59
C THR A 90 10.61 -4.91 12.91
N ALA A 91 9.31 -4.63 12.88
CA ALA A 91 8.45 -4.77 14.05
C ALA A 91 8.34 -6.23 14.53
N ILE A 92 8.24 -7.19 13.60
CA ILE A 92 8.27 -8.63 13.92
C ILE A 92 9.57 -8.99 14.64
N HIS A 93 10.72 -8.58 14.11
CA HIS A 93 12.02 -8.87 14.73
C HIS A 93 12.15 -8.21 16.11
N CYS A 94 11.66 -6.97 16.29
CA CYS A 94 11.60 -6.33 17.60
C CYS A 94 10.74 -7.10 18.61
N ALA A 95 9.60 -7.67 18.16
CA ALA A 95 8.77 -8.52 19.00
C ALA A 95 9.49 -9.82 19.41
N VAL A 96 10.21 -10.45 18.49
CA VAL A 96 11.05 -11.64 18.78
C VAL A 96 12.14 -11.30 19.79
N ILE A 97 12.86 -10.19 19.60
CA ILE A 97 13.88 -9.72 20.56
C ILE A 97 13.25 -9.47 21.94
N SER A 98 12.05 -8.89 21.98
CA SER A 98 11.34 -8.64 23.24
C SER A 98 10.90 -9.94 23.93
N ALA A 99 10.57 -10.99 23.17
CA ALA A 99 10.27 -12.31 23.71
C ALA A 99 11.51 -12.93 24.35
N ILE A 100 12.67 -12.86 23.68
CA ILE A 100 13.95 -13.30 24.23
C ILE A 100 14.29 -12.51 25.50
N ALA A 101 14.10 -11.19 25.49
CA ALA A 101 14.35 -10.33 26.64
C ALA A 101 13.47 -10.71 27.85
N PHE A 102 12.21 -11.07 27.63
CA PHE A 102 11.32 -11.56 28.67
C PHE A 102 11.75 -12.90 29.25
N GLU A 103 12.24 -13.82 28.41
CA GLU A 103 12.71 -15.13 28.84
C GLU A 103 13.94 -15.03 29.76
N VAL A 104 14.88 -14.15 29.42
CA VAL A 104 16.13 -13.97 30.18
C VAL A 104 15.99 -13.02 31.37
N ALA A 105 14.86 -12.33 31.51
CA ALA A 105 14.63 -11.37 32.58
C ALA A 105 14.63 -12.02 33.96
N THR A 106 15.25 -11.35 34.94
CA THR A 106 15.19 -11.77 36.34
C THR A 106 13.76 -11.62 36.90
N PRO A 107 13.39 -12.29 38.01
CA PRO A 107 12.05 -12.18 38.60
C PRO A 107 11.62 -10.74 38.90
N THR A 108 12.56 -9.86 39.24
CA THR A 108 12.32 -8.44 39.50
C THR A 108 12.09 -7.62 38.23
N GLU A 109 12.67 -8.02 37.10
CA GLU A 109 12.56 -7.33 35.80
C GLU A 109 11.39 -7.86 34.95
N LYS A 110 10.90 -9.07 35.28
CA LYS A 110 9.89 -9.79 34.52
C LYS A 110 8.60 -8.98 34.24
N PRO A 111 8.05 -8.19 35.18
CA PRO A 111 6.89 -7.34 34.89
C PRO A 111 7.17 -6.26 33.85
N HIS A 112 8.36 -5.67 33.87
CA HIS A 112 8.76 -4.65 32.90
C HIS A 112 8.99 -5.28 31.52
N ALA A 113 9.67 -6.42 31.48
CA ALA A 113 9.92 -7.16 30.25
C ALA A 113 8.61 -7.66 29.61
N GLU A 114 7.63 -8.07 30.42
CA GLU A 114 6.30 -8.46 29.93
C GLU A 114 5.56 -7.28 29.29
N SER A 115 5.62 -6.10 29.91
CA SER A 115 5.03 -4.88 29.34
C SER A 115 5.69 -4.51 28.01
N GLY A 116 7.02 -4.60 27.94
CA GLY A 116 7.78 -4.39 26.71
C GLY A 116 7.43 -5.40 25.62
N LEU A 117 7.31 -6.68 25.97
CA LEU A 117 6.86 -7.73 25.06
C LEU A 117 5.47 -7.43 24.48
N ARG A 118 4.49 -7.14 25.33
CA ARG A 118 3.12 -6.80 24.89
C ARG A 118 3.11 -5.59 23.96
N GLN A 119 3.87 -4.54 24.30
CA GLN A 119 3.98 -3.36 23.45
C GLN A 119 4.58 -3.70 22.07
N SER A 120 5.64 -4.49 22.03
CA SER A 120 6.28 -4.90 20.78
C SER A 120 5.38 -5.80 19.94
N LEU A 121 4.63 -6.71 20.57
CA LEU A 121 3.64 -7.55 19.88
C LEU A 121 2.51 -6.71 19.27
N THR A 122 1.93 -5.77 20.02
CA THR A 122 0.91 -4.86 19.48
C THR A 122 1.45 -4.00 18.33
N ARG A 123 2.69 -3.49 18.43
CA ARG A 123 3.33 -2.74 17.33
C ARG A 123 3.56 -3.60 16.09
N ALA A 124 3.93 -4.87 16.26
CA ALA A 124 4.07 -5.79 15.14
C ALA A 124 2.73 -6.04 14.43
N ILE A 125 1.65 -6.26 15.20
CA ILE A 125 0.30 -6.45 14.65
C ILE A 125 -0.17 -5.19 13.89
N ASP A 126 0.03 -4.01 14.47
CA ASP A 126 -0.29 -2.72 13.83
C ASP A 126 0.49 -2.54 12.52
N ALA A 127 1.79 -2.81 12.51
CA ALA A 127 2.62 -2.70 11.30
C ALA A 127 2.20 -3.70 10.20
N ILE A 128 1.81 -4.93 10.57
CA ILE A 128 1.31 -5.93 9.63
C ILE A 128 -0.03 -5.50 9.03
N ASP A 129 -0.93 -4.93 9.82
CA ASP A 129 -2.24 -4.49 9.32
C ASP A 129 -2.11 -3.32 8.33
N HIS A 130 -1.16 -2.43 8.57
CA HIS A 130 -0.82 -1.33 7.67
C HIS A 130 0.03 -1.73 6.46
N THR A 131 0.43 -3.01 6.35
CA THR A 131 1.18 -3.49 5.18
C THR A 131 0.26 -3.61 3.97
N PRO A 132 0.56 -2.94 2.85
CA PRO A 132 -0.22 -3.07 1.63
C PRO A 132 -0.01 -4.47 1.04
N GLY A 133 -1.10 -5.13 0.67
CA GLY A 133 -1.05 -6.49 0.16
C GLY A 133 -2.41 -7.17 0.20
N SER A 134 -2.43 -8.43 -0.22
CA SER A 134 -3.62 -9.26 -0.08
C SER A 134 -3.84 -9.66 1.38
N ARG A 135 -5.04 -10.16 1.68
CA ARG A 135 -5.31 -10.78 2.98
C ARG A 135 -4.38 -11.96 3.26
N ALA A 136 -4.06 -12.76 2.24
CA ALA A 136 -3.18 -13.92 2.37
C ALA A 136 -1.75 -13.51 2.77
N ASP A 137 -1.25 -12.39 2.23
CA ASP A 137 0.08 -11.88 2.59
C ASP A 137 0.14 -11.48 4.07
N ARG A 138 -0.90 -10.78 4.55
CA ARG A 138 -1.02 -10.39 5.96
C ARG A 138 -1.18 -11.60 6.89
N GLU A 139 -1.98 -12.59 6.50
CA GLU A 139 -2.08 -13.86 7.23
C GLU A 139 -0.74 -14.61 7.28
N GLY A 140 0.04 -14.55 6.20
CA GLY A 140 1.41 -15.07 6.17
C GLY A 140 2.36 -14.35 7.13
N LEU A 141 2.30 -13.02 7.20
CA LEU A 141 3.08 -12.21 8.14
C LEU A 141 2.68 -12.47 9.61
N LEU A 142 1.39 -12.60 9.90
CA LEU A 142 0.89 -12.96 11.22
C LEU A 142 1.33 -14.37 11.62
N GLY A 143 1.28 -15.34 10.69
CA GLY A 143 1.82 -16.68 10.90
C GLY A 143 3.31 -16.66 11.23
N SER A 144 4.08 -15.89 10.46
CA SER A 144 5.53 -15.71 10.69
C SER A 144 5.83 -15.09 12.06
N LEU A 145 5.10 -14.04 12.46
CA LEU A 145 5.22 -13.44 13.79
C LEU A 145 4.99 -14.48 14.89
N ARG A 146 3.89 -15.23 14.78
CA ARG A 146 3.53 -16.25 15.77
C ARG A 146 4.59 -17.33 15.88
N ASP A 147 5.03 -17.88 14.75
CA ASP A 147 5.96 -19.00 14.72
C ASP A 147 7.35 -18.57 15.25
N GLN A 148 7.81 -17.36 14.91
CA GLN A 148 9.07 -16.82 15.41
C GLN A 148 9.03 -16.49 16.91
N VAL A 149 7.96 -15.86 17.40
CA VAL A 149 7.84 -15.54 18.84
C VAL A 149 7.72 -16.82 19.69
N VAL A 150 6.95 -17.80 19.23
CA VAL A 150 6.80 -19.09 19.95
C VAL A 150 8.10 -19.89 19.95
N SER A 151 8.86 -19.87 18.86
CA SER A 151 10.16 -20.58 18.80
C SER A 151 11.28 -19.90 19.58
N ALA A 152 11.17 -18.60 19.84
CA ALA A 152 12.14 -17.84 20.62
C ALA A 152 12.00 -18.03 22.15
N ALA A 153 10.91 -18.63 22.62
CA ALA A 153 10.60 -18.77 24.04
C ALA A 153 10.57 -20.23 24.49
N SER A 154 10.91 -20.46 25.77
CA SER A 154 10.79 -21.78 26.38
C SER A 154 9.34 -22.12 26.74
N ASP A 155 8.53 -21.12 27.09
CA ASP A 155 7.09 -21.27 27.34
C ASP A 155 6.26 -20.78 26.13
N GLY A 156 6.08 -21.68 25.17
CA GLY A 156 5.31 -21.39 23.97
C GLY A 156 3.82 -21.13 24.22
N ASP A 157 3.25 -21.63 25.31
CA ASP A 157 1.82 -21.42 25.61
C ASP A 157 1.58 -20.05 26.23
N PHE A 158 2.48 -19.58 27.10
CA PHE A 158 2.51 -18.19 27.54
C PHE A 158 2.64 -17.25 26.34
N MET A 159 3.55 -17.51 25.39
CA MET A 159 3.72 -16.66 24.21
C MET A 159 2.48 -16.60 23.33
N LYS A 160 1.80 -17.74 23.11
CA LYS A 160 0.51 -17.75 22.39
C LYS A 160 -0.54 -16.90 23.12
N GLN A 161 -0.58 -16.97 24.45
CA GLN A 161 -1.52 -16.18 25.25
C GLN A 161 -1.19 -14.68 25.18
N ALA A 162 0.08 -14.30 25.32
CA ALA A 162 0.53 -12.92 25.21
C ALA A 162 0.22 -12.34 23.82
N LEU A 163 0.41 -13.12 22.76
CA LEU A 163 0.08 -12.73 21.40
C LEU A 163 -1.43 -12.52 21.20
N ARG A 164 -2.28 -13.44 21.69
CA ARG A 164 -3.75 -13.27 21.66
C ARG A 164 -4.22 -12.05 22.44
N GLN A 165 -3.64 -11.80 23.61
CA GLN A 165 -3.98 -10.62 24.42
C GLN A 165 -3.58 -9.32 23.70
N SER A 166 -2.42 -9.32 23.05
CA SER A 166 -1.93 -8.17 22.28
C SER A 166 -2.80 -7.89 21.04
N GLU A 167 -3.31 -8.95 20.39
CA GLU A 167 -4.26 -8.86 19.28
C GLU A 167 -5.62 -8.30 19.75
N GLN A 168 -6.16 -8.79 20.86
CA GLN A 168 -7.39 -8.25 21.44
C GLN A 168 -7.25 -6.77 21.82
N ALA A 169 -6.13 -6.40 22.43
CA ALA A 169 -5.84 -5.02 22.78
C ALA A 169 -5.72 -4.13 21.55
N TYR A 170 -5.08 -4.62 20.48
CA TYR A 170 -5.01 -3.92 19.19
C TYR A 170 -6.40 -3.68 18.60
N LEU A 171 -7.23 -4.73 18.51
CA LEU A 171 -8.58 -4.63 17.94
C LEU A 171 -9.48 -3.70 18.75
N ALA A 172 -9.38 -3.73 20.08
CA ALA A 172 -10.11 -2.81 20.95
C ALA A 172 -9.70 -1.35 20.69
N ALA A 173 -8.40 -1.07 20.60
CA ALA A 173 -7.90 0.27 20.29
C ALA A 173 -8.32 0.74 18.90
N GLU A 174 -8.35 -0.14 17.90
CA GLU A 174 -8.76 0.21 16.54
C GLU A 174 -10.27 0.46 16.44
N LEU A 175 -11.07 -0.29 17.19
CA LEU A 175 -12.49 -0.04 17.36
C LEU A 175 -12.74 1.34 17.99
N ASP A 176 -12.00 1.68 19.05
CA ASP A 176 -12.10 2.99 19.72
C ASP A 176 -11.71 4.13 18.76
N LYS A 177 -10.60 3.99 18.02
CA LYS A 177 -10.20 4.96 16.98
C LYS A 177 -11.29 5.13 15.92
N THR A 178 -11.91 4.03 15.50
CA THR A 178 -12.97 4.03 14.49
C THR A 178 -14.20 4.78 15.01
N PHE A 179 -14.66 4.47 16.23
CA PHE A 179 -15.78 5.18 16.85
C PHE A 179 -15.49 6.66 17.07
N ALA A 180 -14.27 7.01 17.50
CA ALA A 180 -13.86 8.39 17.70
C ALA A 180 -13.98 9.25 16.42
N ARG A 181 -13.71 8.68 15.24
CA ARG A 181 -13.90 9.38 13.95
C ARG A 181 -15.36 9.75 13.69
N TYR A 182 -16.31 8.95 14.18
CA TYR A 182 -17.74 9.24 14.06
C TYR A 182 -18.23 10.21 15.14
N THR A 183 -17.63 10.21 16.33
CA THR A 183 -18.05 11.10 17.43
C THR A 183 -17.47 12.51 17.32
N LYS A 184 -16.31 12.67 16.68
CA LYS A 184 -15.65 13.95 16.41
C LYS A 184 -15.24 14.01 14.94
N PRO A 185 -16.18 14.21 14.02
CA PRO A 185 -15.86 14.32 12.60
C PRO A 185 -14.87 15.48 12.39
N SER A 186 -13.70 15.17 11.83
CA SER A 186 -12.68 16.16 11.45
C SER A 186 -13.05 16.96 10.20
N LEU A 187 -14.11 16.52 9.51
CA LEU A 187 -14.66 17.20 8.35
C LEU A 187 -15.87 18.02 8.83
N SER A 188 -15.76 19.34 8.71
CA SER A 188 -16.92 20.23 8.79
C SER A 188 -17.99 19.69 7.83
N ARG A 189 -19.21 19.49 8.35
CA ARG A 189 -20.37 19.16 7.52
C ARG A 189 -20.44 20.21 6.42
N SER A 190 -20.35 19.83 5.15
CA SER A 190 -20.52 20.79 4.05
C SER A 190 -21.90 21.41 4.18
N GLU A 191 -21.97 22.70 4.50
CA GLU A 191 -23.23 23.44 4.64
C GLU A 191 -23.91 23.69 3.27
N ASP A 192 -23.28 23.30 2.17
CA ASP A 192 -23.68 23.60 0.79
C ASP A 192 -24.92 22.86 0.25
N LEU A 193 -25.71 22.18 1.10
CA LEU A 193 -26.90 21.43 0.67
C LEU A 193 -28.24 21.94 1.23
N ASN A 194 -28.23 23.02 2.01
CA ASN A 194 -29.47 23.58 2.58
C ASN A 194 -29.98 24.85 1.89
N ASP A 195 -29.32 25.35 0.84
CA ASP A 195 -29.68 26.63 0.20
C ASP A 195 -30.46 26.49 -1.13
N ASN A 196 -31.21 25.40 -1.29
CA ASN A 196 -32.20 25.26 -2.37
C ASN A 196 -33.60 25.04 -1.76
N SER A 197 -34.12 26.08 -1.12
CA SER A 197 -35.54 26.22 -0.82
C SER A 197 -35.88 27.72 -0.75
N MET A 198 -36.01 28.33 -1.93
CA MET A 198 -36.95 29.42 -2.22
C MET A 198 -37.31 29.38 -3.70
#